data_AF-E3Q2V1-F1
#
_entry.id   AF-E3Q2V1-F1
#
_cell.length_a   1.000
_cell.length_b   1.000
_cell.length_c   1.000
_cell.angle_alpha   90.00
_cell.angle_beta   90.00
_cell.angle_gamma   90.00
#
_symmetry.space_group_name_H-M   'P 1'
#
loop_
_entity.id
_entity.type
_entity.pdbx_description
1 polymer ?
#
loop_
_entity_poly.entity_id
_entity_poly.type
_entity_poly.pdbx_seq_one_letter_code
_entity_poly.pdbx_strand_id
1 'polypeptide(L)'
;MPLIVVSGLPTSGKTHRAKQLQAHLASRIAAAAASSSTPAEGGKQPPYRLHYISDSTLSIPRDVYDLDPQKVRAHTRSANASEKDARAAVYGAVKRVLSDRDIVILDGLNYIKGWRYQLHCEAKAVKTPSVVLQIGCGVDRARGINEERLRKRRRRRRSEGEGAPTATAAATAMTTTTAPAITTTTTTTGTAEDPATNDRTTTDAGGGEEEEEPYEPDNWENLVLRYEEPNPMTRWDSPLFTLIWDDDAAQAARVFNDVWDAIAGTGRKAVKPNQATVQRSRDAGGDYLYVLDRETQDVVRRVLEAQGEGGEDGGEVTVPRGAAGAGAGAGAGTDEGLVVRLPGRKVGLPQLQRLRRAFVGLNRGGIGLEGVGSFSVERMRESFVGYLNDSFDQEG
;
A
#
# COMPACT_ATOMS: atom_id res chain seq x y z
N MET A 1 2.09 -0.75 9.55
CA MET A 1 3.43 -1.27 9.83
C MET A 1 4.05 -1.75 8.51
N PRO A 2 5.37 -1.64 8.42
CA PRO A 2 6.10 -1.08 7.29
C PRO A 2 6.20 -1.92 6.03
N LEU A 3 6.33 -1.22 4.91
CA LEU A 3 6.87 -1.78 3.67
C LEU A 3 8.38 -1.50 3.59
N ILE A 4 9.19 -2.55 3.44
CA ILE A 4 10.63 -2.45 3.19
C ILE A 4 10.88 -2.84 1.74
N VAL A 5 11.27 -1.87 0.91
CA VAL A 5 11.54 -2.09 -0.51
C VAL A 5 13.03 -2.31 -0.70
N VAL A 6 13.45 -3.54 -0.99
CA VAL A 6 14.85 -3.84 -1.31
C VAL A 6 15.12 -3.47 -2.76
N SER A 7 16.22 -2.77 -3.06
CA SER A 7 16.58 -2.36 -4.42
C SER A 7 18.06 -2.62 -4.69
N GLY A 8 18.41 -2.94 -5.93
CA GLY A 8 19.79 -3.16 -6.33
C GLY A 8 19.92 -3.85 -7.67
N LEU A 9 21.14 -3.85 -8.22
CA LEU A 9 21.45 -4.49 -9.50
C LEU A 9 21.05 -5.98 -9.51
N PRO A 10 20.83 -6.59 -10.69
CA PRO A 10 20.71 -8.03 -10.79
C PRO A 10 21.95 -8.68 -10.17
N THR A 11 21.78 -9.82 -9.48
CA THR A 11 22.86 -10.53 -8.78
C THR A 11 23.68 -9.71 -7.76
N SER A 12 23.16 -8.58 -7.27
CA SER A 12 23.84 -7.73 -6.26
C SER A 12 23.74 -8.22 -4.80
N GLY A 13 23.14 -9.39 -4.54
CA GLY A 13 23.05 -9.94 -3.18
C GLY A 13 21.83 -9.49 -2.38
N LYS A 14 20.82 -8.94 -3.07
CA LYS A 14 19.53 -8.52 -2.49
C LYS A 14 18.91 -9.59 -1.60
N THR A 15 18.67 -10.77 -2.15
CA THR A 15 18.10 -11.92 -1.42
C THR A 15 18.92 -12.32 -0.19
N HIS A 16 20.24 -12.27 -0.27
CA HIS A 16 21.12 -12.57 0.87
C HIS A 16 20.90 -11.55 2.02
N ARG A 17 20.93 -10.26 1.71
CA ARG A 17 20.72 -9.19 2.71
C ARG A 17 19.27 -9.13 3.19
N ALA A 18 18.30 -9.42 2.33
CA ALA A 18 16.87 -9.49 2.68
C ALA A 18 16.60 -10.62 3.68
N LYS A 19 17.22 -11.80 3.51
CA LYS A 19 17.13 -12.92 4.47
C LYS A 19 17.80 -12.61 5.82
N GLN A 20 18.97 -11.93 5.79
CA GLN A 20 19.60 -11.45 7.03
C GLN A 20 18.69 -10.47 7.78
N LEU A 21 18.09 -9.52 7.07
CA LEU A 21 17.13 -8.59 7.63
C LEU A 21 15.89 -9.32 8.18
N GLN A 22 15.35 -10.28 7.44
CA GLN A 22 14.21 -11.09 7.88
C GLN A 22 14.51 -11.80 9.20
N ALA A 23 15.67 -12.46 9.32
CA ALA A 23 16.09 -13.12 10.54
C ALA A 23 16.26 -12.13 11.71
N HIS A 24 16.85 -10.96 11.45
CA HIS A 24 17.02 -9.90 12.45
C HIS A 24 15.67 -9.38 12.96
N LEU A 25 14.74 -9.08 12.06
CA LEU A 25 13.41 -8.60 12.39
C LEU A 25 12.60 -9.67 13.13
N ALA A 26 12.67 -10.94 12.73
CA ALA A 26 12.00 -12.04 13.42
C ALA A 26 12.47 -12.15 14.88
N SER A 27 13.78 -12.06 15.11
CA SER A 27 14.36 -12.05 16.47
C SER A 27 13.88 -10.84 17.29
N ARG A 28 13.85 -9.64 16.70
CA ARG A 28 13.34 -8.42 17.36
C ARG A 28 11.86 -8.50 17.72
N ILE A 29 11.03 -9.05 16.84
CA ILE A 29 9.59 -9.23 17.06
C ILE A 29 9.38 -10.23 18.22
N ALA A 30 10.12 -11.34 18.24
CA ALA A 30 10.07 -12.32 19.32
C ALA A 30 10.51 -11.72 20.68
N ALA A 31 11.60 -10.95 20.68
CA ALA A 31 12.08 -10.26 21.89
C ALA A 31 11.07 -9.23 22.42
N ALA A 32 10.45 -8.45 21.53
CA ALA A 32 9.43 -7.47 21.89
C ALA A 32 8.18 -8.14 22.48
N ALA A 33 7.79 -9.32 21.97
CA ALA A 33 6.71 -10.13 22.53
C ALA A 33 7.06 -10.61 23.95
N ALA A 34 8.29 -11.07 24.18
CA ALA A 34 8.74 -11.54 25.50
C ALA A 34 8.81 -10.42 26.56
N SER A 35 9.20 -9.20 26.19
CA SER A 35 9.27 -8.06 27.12
C SER A 35 7.92 -7.49 27.55
N SER A 36 6.83 -7.85 26.86
CA SER A 36 5.48 -7.31 27.09
C SER A 36 4.65 -8.06 28.14
N SER A 37 5.27 -8.95 28.92
CA SER A 37 4.61 -9.76 29.94
C SER A 37 4.32 -8.97 31.23
N THR A 38 3.25 -8.18 31.24
CA THR A 38 2.48 -7.88 32.46
C THR A 38 1.11 -8.57 32.32
N PRO A 39 0.65 -9.36 33.31
CA PRO A 39 -0.55 -10.17 33.15
C PRO A 39 -1.80 -9.28 33.29
N ALA A 40 -2.39 -8.91 32.16
CA ALA A 40 -3.78 -8.45 32.09
C ALA A 40 -4.49 -9.21 30.98
N GLU A 41 -5.62 -9.78 31.35
CA GLU A 41 -6.49 -10.74 30.66
C GLU A 41 -6.63 -10.55 29.13
N GLY A 42 -6.62 -11.69 28.42
CA GLY A 42 -6.85 -11.79 26.98
C GLY A 42 -5.55 -11.98 26.20
N GLY A 43 -5.34 -13.18 25.63
CA GLY A 43 -4.13 -13.53 24.88
C GLY A 43 -3.81 -12.52 23.77
N LYS A 44 -2.84 -11.63 24.02
CA LYS A 44 -2.43 -10.62 23.05
C LYS A 44 -1.42 -11.24 22.07
N GLN A 45 -1.85 -11.31 20.82
CA GLN A 45 -1.07 -11.70 19.64
C GLN A 45 0.29 -10.97 19.59
N PRO A 46 1.32 -11.55 18.92
CA PRO A 46 2.59 -10.88 18.72
C PRO A 46 2.39 -9.48 18.11
N PRO A 47 3.23 -8.49 18.44
CA PRO A 47 3.00 -7.10 18.06
C PRO A 47 2.97 -6.93 16.53
N TYR A 48 3.74 -7.76 15.80
CA TYR A 48 3.84 -7.70 14.35
C TYR A 48 3.89 -9.08 13.70
N ARG A 49 3.37 -9.18 12.48
CA ARG A 49 3.57 -10.32 11.57
C ARG A 49 4.61 -9.95 10.51
N LEU A 50 5.42 -10.90 10.09
CA LEU A 50 6.49 -10.69 9.11
C LEU A 50 6.19 -11.45 7.82
N HIS A 51 6.19 -10.73 6.70
CA HIS A 51 5.98 -11.28 5.36
C HIS A 51 7.22 -11.05 4.51
N TYR A 52 7.59 -12.07 3.74
CA TYR A 52 8.67 -12.01 2.76
C TYR A 52 8.08 -12.29 1.39
N ILE A 53 8.25 -11.33 0.47
CA ILE A 53 7.77 -11.43 -0.91
C ILE A 53 8.95 -11.19 -1.83
N SER A 54 9.16 -12.10 -2.77
CA SER A 54 10.12 -11.98 -3.86
C SER A 54 9.55 -12.50 -5.18
N ASP A 55 10.24 -12.22 -6.28
CA ASP A 55 9.90 -12.79 -7.59
C ASP A 55 9.84 -14.32 -7.52
N SER A 56 10.80 -14.97 -6.85
CA SER A 56 10.82 -16.42 -6.64
C SER A 56 9.60 -16.92 -5.83
N THR A 57 9.22 -16.24 -4.74
CA THR A 57 8.03 -16.67 -3.97
C THR A 57 6.71 -16.56 -4.74
N LEU A 58 6.69 -15.75 -5.80
CA LEU A 58 5.54 -15.58 -6.68
C LEU A 58 5.70 -16.38 -7.99
N SER A 59 6.73 -17.23 -8.08
CA SER A 59 7.08 -17.99 -9.28
C SER A 59 7.20 -17.11 -10.52
N ILE A 60 7.73 -15.89 -10.34
CA ILE A 60 8.00 -14.94 -11.41
C ILE A 60 9.42 -15.22 -11.95
N PRO A 61 9.53 -15.69 -13.20
CA PRO A 61 10.81 -16.04 -13.79
C PRO A 61 11.56 -14.79 -14.27
N ARG A 62 12.89 -14.88 -14.37
CA ARG A 62 13.75 -13.72 -14.67
C ARG A 62 13.69 -13.24 -16.12
N ASP A 63 13.16 -14.08 -17.01
CA ASP A 63 12.96 -13.77 -18.42
C ASP A 63 11.84 -12.74 -18.65
N VAL A 64 10.96 -12.50 -17.67
CA VAL A 64 9.92 -11.45 -17.78
C VAL A 64 10.50 -10.05 -17.95
N TYR A 65 11.76 -9.86 -17.53
CA TYR A 65 12.53 -8.63 -17.66
C TYR A 65 13.26 -8.52 -19.01
N ASP A 66 13.25 -9.57 -19.84
CA ASP A 66 13.83 -9.49 -21.17
C ASP A 66 12.89 -8.70 -22.09
N LEU A 67 13.41 -7.61 -22.65
CA LEU A 67 12.65 -6.70 -23.51
C LEU A 67 12.74 -7.11 -25.00
N ASP A 68 13.47 -8.19 -25.32
CA ASP A 68 13.59 -8.71 -26.67
C ASP A 68 12.24 -9.27 -27.18
N PRO A 69 11.64 -8.67 -28.23
CA PRO A 69 10.38 -9.15 -28.80
C PRO A 69 10.43 -10.60 -29.30
N GLN A 70 11.62 -11.14 -29.61
CA GLN A 70 11.79 -12.51 -30.11
C GLN A 70 11.76 -13.57 -29.01
N LYS A 71 12.05 -13.18 -27.75
CA LYS A 71 12.09 -14.07 -26.58
C LYS A 71 10.80 -14.03 -25.76
N VAL A 72 9.80 -13.27 -26.21
CA VAL A 72 8.51 -13.14 -25.55
C VAL A 72 7.80 -14.48 -25.50
N ARG A 73 7.29 -14.84 -24.31
CA ARG A 73 6.53 -16.07 -24.11
C ARG A 73 5.26 -16.08 -24.96
N ALA A 74 4.86 -17.28 -25.39
CA ALA A 74 3.58 -17.48 -26.05
C ALA A 74 2.44 -16.91 -25.19
N HIS A 75 1.46 -16.27 -25.84
CA HIS A 75 0.30 -15.62 -25.21
C HIS A 75 0.60 -14.40 -24.33
N THR A 76 1.85 -13.94 -24.25
CA THR A 76 2.15 -12.61 -23.69
C THR A 76 1.99 -11.55 -24.79
N ARG A 77 1.29 -10.46 -24.47
CA ARG A 77 0.98 -9.40 -25.46
C ARG A 77 2.23 -8.73 -26.06
N SER A 78 3.26 -8.51 -25.25
CA SER A 78 4.55 -7.94 -25.66
C SER A 78 5.60 -8.10 -24.55
N ALA A 79 6.87 -7.89 -24.86
CA ALA A 79 7.96 -7.91 -23.87
C ALA A 79 7.77 -6.86 -22.75
N ASN A 80 7.22 -5.69 -23.09
CA ASN A 80 6.89 -4.69 -22.08
C ASN A 80 5.70 -5.10 -21.20
N ALA A 81 4.82 -5.97 -21.70
CA ALA A 81 3.67 -6.45 -20.96
C ALA A 81 4.09 -7.48 -19.91
N SER A 82 5.04 -8.38 -20.19
CA SER A 82 5.50 -9.39 -19.21
C SER A 82 6.00 -8.74 -17.93
N GLU A 83 6.86 -7.72 -18.02
CA GLU A 83 7.35 -7.03 -16.82
C GLU A 83 6.23 -6.25 -16.12
N LYS A 84 5.30 -5.65 -16.88
CA LYS A 84 4.16 -4.95 -16.30
C LYS A 84 3.27 -5.92 -15.51
N ASP A 85 3.03 -7.11 -16.03
CA ASP A 85 2.22 -8.14 -15.40
C ASP A 85 2.92 -8.71 -14.17
N ALA A 86 4.25 -8.90 -14.22
CA ALA A 86 5.07 -9.25 -13.06
C ALA A 86 4.95 -8.19 -11.94
N ARG A 87 5.06 -6.90 -12.28
CA ARG A 87 4.84 -5.82 -11.30
C ARG A 87 3.41 -5.82 -10.75
N ALA A 88 2.41 -6.15 -11.56
CA ALA A 88 1.03 -6.27 -11.09
C ALA A 88 0.84 -7.43 -10.11
N ALA A 89 1.49 -8.58 -10.36
CA ALA A 89 1.49 -9.72 -9.45
C ALA A 89 2.15 -9.39 -8.11
N VAL A 90 3.34 -8.77 -8.14
CA VAL A 90 4.05 -8.29 -6.94
C VAL A 90 3.20 -7.27 -6.18
N TYR A 91 2.63 -6.28 -6.88
CA TYR A 91 1.76 -5.27 -6.28
C TYR A 91 0.55 -5.91 -5.59
N GLY A 92 -0.10 -6.87 -6.23
CA GLY A 92 -1.21 -7.62 -5.65
C GLY A 92 -0.81 -8.41 -4.41
N ALA A 93 0.37 -9.05 -4.42
CA ALA A 93 0.90 -9.77 -3.27
C ALA A 93 1.17 -8.86 -2.07
N VAL A 94 1.87 -7.74 -2.29
CA VAL A 94 2.13 -6.74 -1.24
C VAL A 94 0.81 -6.19 -0.69
N LYS A 95 -0.10 -5.76 -1.57
CA LYS A 95 -1.37 -5.15 -1.19
C LYS A 95 -2.25 -6.05 -0.33
N ARG A 96 -2.24 -7.37 -0.55
CA ARG A 96 -3.02 -8.33 0.25
C ARG A 96 -2.57 -8.43 1.70
N VAL A 97 -1.29 -8.22 1.97
CA VAL A 97 -0.71 -8.39 3.31
C VAL A 97 -0.41 -7.06 4.01
N LEU A 98 -0.37 -5.96 3.27
CA LEU A 98 0.01 -4.66 3.82
C LEU A 98 -1.04 -4.15 4.80
N SER A 99 -0.65 -3.95 6.06
CA SER A 99 -1.55 -3.49 7.11
C SER A 99 -0.81 -2.64 8.16
N ASP A 100 -1.54 -2.17 9.16
CA ASP A 100 -0.96 -1.50 10.32
C ASP A 100 -0.23 -2.45 11.30
N ARG A 101 -0.26 -3.77 11.11
CA ARG A 101 0.39 -4.79 11.98
C ARG A 101 1.36 -5.73 11.25
N ASP A 102 1.45 -5.63 9.94
CA ASP A 102 2.30 -6.49 9.11
C ASP A 102 3.56 -5.74 8.68
N ILE A 103 4.74 -6.36 8.81
CA ILE A 103 6.00 -5.90 8.21
C ILE A 103 6.19 -6.70 6.92
N VAL A 104 6.36 -6.02 5.79
CA VAL A 104 6.53 -6.66 4.49
C VAL A 104 7.92 -6.35 3.95
N ILE A 105 8.74 -7.38 3.74
CA ILE A 105 10.01 -7.29 3.01
C ILE A 105 9.73 -7.65 1.56
N LEU A 106 9.97 -6.70 0.65
CA LEU A 106 9.89 -6.91 -0.78
C LEU A 106 11.31 -7.07 -1.37
N ASP A 107 11.74 -8.31 -1.57
CA ASP A 107 12.98 -8.66 -2.27
C ASP A 107 12.74 -8.75 -3.78
N GLY A 108 13.06 -7.67 -4.48
CA GLY A 108 12.99 -7.61 -5.93
C GLY A 108 14.02 -6.65 -6.49
N LEU A 109 14.10 -6.54 -7.82
CA LEU A 109 14.99 -5.55 -8.44
C LEU A 109 14.59 -4.12 -8.04
N ASN A 110 13.28 -3.83 -8.04
CA ASN A 110 12.67 -2.54 -7.69
C ASN A 110 13.40 -1.33 -8.29
N TYR A 111 13.90 -1.51 -9.51
CA TYR A 111 14.88 -0.65 -10.15
C TYR A 111 14.30 0.61 -10.82
N ILE A 112 12.98 0.68 -10.96
CA ILE A 112 12.27 1.81 -11.58
C ILE A 112 11.74 2.74 -10.49
N LYS A 113 12.05 4.04 -10.57
CA LYS A 113 11.59 5.07 -9.65
C LYS A 113 10.06 5.18 -9.60
N GLY A 114 9.41 5.13 -10.76
CA GLY A 114 7.94 5.15 -10.86
C GLY A 114 7.28 3.97 -10.13
N TRP A 115 7.93 2.80 -10.15
CA TRP A 115 7.49 1.61 -9.43
C TRP A 115 7.67 1.76 -7.91
N ARG A 116 8.83 2.24 -7.45
CA ARG A 116 9.05 2.55 -6.02
C ARG A 116 8.07 3.60 -5.51
N TYR A 117 7.76 4.62 -6.32
CA TYR A 117 6.72 5.60 -6.01
C TYR A 117 5.34 4.97 -5.86
N GLN A 118 4.96 4.04 -6.73
CA GLN A 118 3.69 3.31 -6.62
C GLN A 118 3.59 2.53 -5.30
N LEU A 119 4.65 1.82 -4.91
CA LEU A 119 4.73 1.09 -3.65
C LEU A 119 4.65 2.03 -2.43
N HIS A 120 5.34 3.17 -2.49
CA HIS A 120 5.26 4.21 -1.46
C HIS A 120 3.83 4.76 -1.31
N CYS A 121 3.14 5.02 -2.43
CA CYS A 121 1.76 5.46 -2.41
C CYS A 121 0.83 4.42 -1.77
N GLU A 122 1.05 3.13 -2.02
CA GLU A 122 0.25 2.06 -1.40
C GLU A 122 0.47 1.99 0.11
N ALA A 123 1.72 2.03 0.56
CA ALA A 123 2.06 2.12 1.98
C ALA A 123 1.40 3.34 2.63
N LYS A 124 1.49 4.49 1.96
CA LYS A 124 0.85 5.72 2.43
C LYS A 124 -0.67 5.61 2.50
N ALA A 125 -1.32 4.91 1.57
CA ALA A 125 -2.77 4.72 1.56
C ALA A 125 -3.25 3.93 2.78
N VAL A 126 -2.53 2.89 3.18
CA VAL A 126 -2.84 2.08 4.37
C VAL A 126 -2.19 2.62 5.66
N LYS A 127 -1.77 3.90 5.66
CA LYS A 127 -1.21 4.60 6.83
C LYS A 127 0.03 3.93 7.40
N THR A 128 0.84 3.30 6.56
CA THR A 128 2.05 2.61 6.97
C THR A 128 3.34 3.27 6.46
N PRO A 129 4.42 3.32 7.27
CA PRO A 129 5.72 3.75 6.77
C PRO A 129 6.25 2.84 5.66
N SER A 130 7.03 3.43 4.76
CA SER A 130 7.80 2.71 3.75
C SER A 130 9.25 3.14 3.82
N VAL A 131 10.18 2.22 3.65
CA VAL A 131 11.62 2.52 3.58
C VAL A 131 12.24 1.82 2.38
N VAL A 132 13.35 2.36 1.88
CA VAL A 132 14.12 1.71 0.81
C VAL A 132 15.45 1.20 1.37
N LEU A 133 15.76 -0.05 1.09
CA LEU A 133 17.06 -0.68 1.39
C LEU A 133 17.79 -0.95 0.09
N GLN A 134 18.78 -0.13 -0.24
CA GLN A 134 19.64 -0.31 -1.40
C GLN A 134 20.80 -1.24 -1.07
N ILE A 135 21.01 -2.26 -1.90
CA ILE A 135 22.20 -3.12 -1.84
C ILE A 135 23.20 -2.66 -2.88
N GLY A 136 24.28 -2.03 -2.42
CA GLY A 136 25.40 -1.54 -3.21
C GLY A 136 26.35 -2.68 -3.58
N CYS A 137 26.47 -2.97 -4.86
CA CYS A 137 27.45 -3.91 -5.41
C CYS A 137 28.01 -3.32 -6.70
N GLY A 138 29.33 -3.41 -6.89
CA GLY A 138 29.96 -2.99 -8.15
C GLY A 138 29.48 -3.85 -9.32
N VAL A 139 29.31 -3.22 -10.49
CA VAL A 139 28.83 -3.89 -11.72
C VAL A 139 29.66 -5.13 -12.05
N ASP A 140 30.98 -5.04 -12.00
CA ASP A 140 31.88 -6.16 -12.33
C ASP A 140 31.69 -7.35 -11.39
N ARG A 141 31.50 -7.09 -10.09
CA ARG A 141 31.25 -8.15 -9.12
C ARG A 141 29.90 -8.80 -9.34
N ALA A 142 28.85 -8.00 -9.54
CA ALA A 142 27.51 -8.50 -9.83
C ALA A 142 27.51 -9.34 -11.14
N ARG A 143 28.26 -8.91 -12.17
CA ARG A 143 28.45 -9.65 -13.43
C ARG A 143 29.14 -10.98 -13.18
N GLY A 144 30.26 -10.99 -12.44
CA GLY A 144 31.00 -12.21 -12.11
C GLY A 144 30.14 -13.26 -11.38
N ILE A 145 29.25 -12.82 -10.49
CA ILE A 145 28.29 -13.72 -9.82
C ILE A 145 27.29 -14.32 -10.83
N ASN A 146 26.79 -13.51 -11.77
CA ASN A 146 25.88 -14.02 -12.80
C ASN A 146 26.58 -15.03 -13.73
N GLU A 147 27.82 -14.76 -14.13
CA GLU A 147 28.65 -15.68 -14.91
C GLU A 147 28.91 -16.99 -14.17
N GLU A 148 29.17 -16.93 -12.86
CA GLU A 148 29.33 -18.14 -12.04
C GLU A 148 28.04 -18.98 -12.01
N ARG A 149 26.88 -18.33 -11.85
CA ARG A 149 25.56 -19.00 -11.90
C ARG A 149 25.29 -19.61 -13.28
N LEU A 150 25.63 -18.91 -14.36
CA LEU A 150 25.57 -19.44 -15.73
C LEU A 150 26.46 -20.68 -15.91
N ARG A 151 27.69 -20.65 -15.36
CA ARG A 151 28.61 -21.79 -15.39
C ARG A 151 28.08 -22.98 -14.60
N LYS A 152 27.50 -22.75 -13.42
CA LYS A 152 26.85 -23.80 -12.60
C LYS A 152 25.68 -24.43 -13.36
N ARG A 153 24.80 -23.62 -13.97
CA ARG A 153 23.68 -24.09 -14.82
C ARG A 153 24.15 -24.95 -15.99
N ARG A 154 25.21 -24.52 -16.71
CA ARG A 154 25.81 -25.30 -17.82
C ARG A 154 26.39 -26.63 -17.34
N ARG A 155 27.04 -26.66 -16.16
CA ARG A 155 27.56 -27.89 -15.58
C ARG A 155 26.44 -28.86 -15.21
N ARG A 156 25.34 -28.36 -14.61
CA ARG A 156 24.15 -29.15 -14.26
C ARG A 156 23.50 -29.80 -15.48
N ARG A 157 23.27 -29.03 -16.55
CA ARG A 157 22.74 -29.58 -17.83
C ARG A 157 23.63 -30.65 -18.44
N ARG A 158 24.97 -30.49 -18.37
CA ARG A 158 25.93 -31.50 -18.84
C ARG A 158 25.89 -32.78 -18.00
N SER A 159 25.69 -32.68 -16.68
CA SER A 159 25.56 -33.86 -15.81
C SER A 159 24.20 -34.56 -15.94
N GLU A 160 23.15 -33.83 -16.30
CA GLU A 160 21.78 -34.34 -16.48
C GLU A 160 21.53 -34.95 -17.88
N GLY A 161 22.54 -34.95 -18.77
CA GLY A 161 22.45 -35.65 -20.06
C GLY A 161 21.59 -34.96 -21.12
N GLU A 162 21.27 -33.67 -20.96
CA GLU A 162 20.64 -32.88 -22.03
C GLU A 162 21.64 -32.64 -23.16
N GLY A 163 21.56 -33.49 -24.19
CA GLY A 163 22.41 -33.45 -25.39
C GLY A 163 22.41 -32.09 -26.06
N ALA A 164 23.59 -31.64 -26.47
CA ALA A 164 23.74 -30.46 -27.31
C ALA A 164 22.84 -30.57 -28.56
N PRO A 165 22.18 -29.48 -29.01
CA PRO A 165 21.47 -29.52 -30.28
C PRO A 165 22.49 -29.77 -31.39
N THR A 166 22.37 -30.93 -32.03
CA THR A 166 23.16 -31.29 -33.21
C THR A 166 22.79 -30.30 -34.30
N ALA A 167 23.73 -29.44 -34.69
CA ALA A 167 23.61 -28.59 -35.85
C ALA A 167 23.48 -29.47 -37.10
N THR A 168 22.25 -29.79 -37.48
CA THR A 168 21.98 -30.45 -38.76
C THR A 168 21.63 -29.36 -39.76
N ALA A 169 22.59 -29.09 -40.63
CA ALA A 169 22.38 -28.35 -41.86
C ALA A 169 21.28 -29.04 -42.68
N ALA A 170 20.18 -28.33 -42.92
CA ALA A 170 19.16 -28.74 -43.87
C ALA A 170 19.11 -27.71 -45.00
N ALA A 171 19.58 -28.14 -46.17
CA ALA A 171 19.45 -27.43 -47.43
C ALA A 171 17.97 -27.23 -47.77
N THR A 172 17.58 -25.97 -48.01
CA THR A 172 16.23 -25.59 -48.44
C THR A 172 16.08 -25.88 -49.93
N ALA A 173 15.31 -26.91 -50.27
CA ALA A 173 14.67 -27.05 -51.58
C ALA A 173 13.34 -26.29 -51.56
N MET A 174 13.19 -25.38 -52.53
CA MET A 174 11.95 -24.65 -52.81
C MET A 174 10.90 -25.59 -53.41
N THR A 175 9.68 -25.60 -52.87
CA THR A 175 8.49 -25.86 -53.70
C THR A 175 7.30 -25.10 -53.12
N THR A 176 6.72 -24.27 -53.98
CA THR A 176 5.45 -23.56 -53.87
C THR A 176 4.26 -24.52 -53.79
N THR A 177 3.12 -23.99 -53.32
CA THR A 177 1.74 -24.21 -53.85
C THR A 177 0.70 -24.54 -52.76
N THR A 178 -0.12 -23.52 -52.47
CA THR A 178 -1.60 -23.57 -52.36
C THR A 178 -2.28 -23.92 -51.02
N ALA A 179 -2.97 -22.91 -50.47
CA ALA A 179 -4.11 -23.01 -49.55
C ALA A 179 -5.37 -23.50 -50.31
N PRO A 180 -6.42 -24.07 -49.67
CA PRO A 180 -7.37 -23.22 -48.94
C PRO A 180 -8.14 -23.86 -47.76
N ALA A 181 -8.96 -22.99 -47.14
CA ALA A 181 -10.28 -23.24 -46.54
C ALA A 181 -10.40 -23.78 -45.09
N ILE A 182 -10.57 -22.82 -44.18
CA ILE A 182 -11.76 -22.60 -43.32
C ILE A 182 -12.64 -23.84 -43.04
N THR A 183 -12.77 -24.20 -41.76
CA THR A 183 -14.04 -24.67 -41.20
C THR A 183 -14.16 -24.24 -39.74
N THR A 184 -15.18 -23.42 -39.51
CA THR A 184 -15.69 -22.96 -38.21
C THR A 184 -16.44 -24.10 -37.53
N THR A 185 -16.22 -24.36 -36.25
CA THR A 185 -17.26 -24.98 -35.42
C THR A 185 -17.21 -24.41 -34.00
N THR A 186 -18.27 -23.68 -33.69
CA THR A 186 -18.66 -23.15 -32.38
C THR A 186 -19.14 -24.28 -31.49
N THR A 187 -18.75 -24.29 -30.20
CA THR A 187 -19.57 -24.90 -29.15
C THR A 187 -19.41 -24.10 -27.86
N THR A 188 -20.55 -23.66 -27.35
CA THR A 188 -20.82 -22.81 -26.18
C THR A 188 -21.01 -23.69 -24.93
N THR A 189 -21.13 -23.03 -23.76
CA THR A 189 -21.51 -23.51 -22.41
C THR A 189 -20.34 -24.02 -21.57
N GLY A 190 -20.02 -23.52 -20.37
CA GLY A 190 -20.66 -22.56 -19.47
C GLY A 190 -20.96 -23.25 -18.14
N THR A 191 -20.22 -22.94 -17.07
CA THR A 191 -20.67 -23.06 -15.67
C THR A 191 -19.67 -22.38 -14.74
N ALA A 192 -20.23 -21.57 -13.83
CA ALA A 192 -19.57 -20.99 -12.69
C ALA A 192 -19.41 -22.04 -11.58
N GLU A 193 -18.32 -21.96 -10.83
CA GLU A 193 -18.21 -22.51 -9.46
C GLU A 193 -16.99 -21.89 -8.76
N ASP A 194 -17.26 -20.99 -7.80
CA ASP A 194 -16.45 -20.80 -6.58
C ASP A 194 -16.70 -22.03 -5.68
N PRO A 195 -15.73 -22.55 -4.89
CA PRO A 195 -15.45 -21.89 -3.60
C PRO A 195 -14.06 -22.12 -2.95
N ALA A 196 -13.85 -21.37 -1.86
CA ALA A 196 -13.14 -21.73 -0.63
C ALA A 196 -11.59 -21.69 -0.56
N THR A 197 -11.13 -20.68 0.19
CA THR A 197 -10.11 -20.72 1.25
C THR A 197 -9.30 -22.02 1.41
N ASN A 198 -8.00 -21.93 1.19
CA ASN A 198 -7.04 -22.82 1.86
C ASN A 198 -5.79 -22.03 2.25
N ASP A 199 -5.75 -21.65 3.53
CA ASP A 199 -4.55 -21.26 4.25
C ASP A 199 -3.64 -22.49 4.34
N ARG A 200 -2.51 -22.46 3.62
CA ARG A 200 -1.44 -23.45 3.74
C ARG A 200 -0.12 -22.71 3.84
N THR A 201 0.29 -22.53 5.09
CA THR A 201 1.68 -22.31 5.48
C THR A 201 2.46 -23.59 5.15
N THR A 202 2.96 -23.69 3.91
CA THR A 202 3.94 -24.71 3.54
C THR A 202 5.33 -24.15 3.77
N THR A 203 6.03 -24.67 4.77
CA THR A 203 7.47 -24.55 4.93
C THR A 203 8.15 -25.17 3.71
N ASP A 204 8.61 -24.33 2.79
CA ASP A 204 9.23 -24.73 1.53
C ASP A 204 10.74 -25.00 1.72
N ALA A 205 11.14 -26.25 1.47
CA ALA A 205 12.54 -26.67 1.40
C ALA A 205 13.08 -26.70 -0.06
N GLY A 206 12.29 -26.26 -1.05
CA GLY A 206 12.64 -26.17 -2.47
C GLY A 206 13.05 -24.77 -2.97
N GLY A 207 12.74 -23.69 -2.25
CA GLY A 207 12.96 -22.31 -2.71
C GLY A 207 14.41 -21.86 -2.93
N GLY A 208 15.40 -22.62 -2.45
CA GLY A 208 16.82 -22.26 -2.63
C GLY A 208 17.32 -22.37 -4.08
N GLU A 209 16.76 -23.27 -4.88
CA GLU A 209 17.23 -23.51 -6.26
C GLU A 209 16.78 -22.42 -7.25
N GLU A 210 15.57 -21.88 -7.09
CA GLU A 210 15.03 -20.82 -7.95
C GLU A 210 15.69 -19.45 -7.70
N GLU A 211 16.16 -19.20 -6.48
CA GLU A 211 16.84 -17.96 -6.11
C GLU A 211 18.27 -17.84 -6.70
N GLU A 212 18.87 -18.98 -7.04
CA GLU A 212 20.21 -19.05 -7.65
C GLU A 212 20.18 -19.04 -9.19
N GLU A 213 19.01 -18.96 -9.83
CA GLU A 213 18.90 -18.92 -11.28
C GLU A 213 19.75 -17.76 -11.87
N PRO A 214 20.48 -17.94 -12.98
CA PRO A 214 21.16 -16.85 -13.66
C PRO A 214 20.20 -16.03 -14.53
N TYR A 215 20.59 -14.78 -14.82
CA TYR A 215 20.00 -14.00 -15.92
C TYR A 215 20.74 -14.32 -17.22
N GLU A 216 20.04 -14.30 -18.35
CA GLU A 216 20.72 -14.30 -19.66
C GLU A 216 21.59 -13.04 -19.81
N PRO A 217 22.78 -13.13 -20.44
CA PRO A 217 23.74 -12.03 -20.49
C PRO A 217 23.15 -10.72 -21.03
N ASP A 218 22.43 -10.77 -22.14
CA ASP A 218 21.84 -9.57 -22.76
C ASP A 218 20.79 -8.93 -21.84
N ASN A 219 19.96 -9.73 -21.18
CA ASN A 219 18.96 -9.25 -20.23
C ASN A 219 19.65 -8.61 -19.01
N TRP A 220 20.72 -9.23 -18.50
CA TRP A 220 21.49 -8.72 -17.36
C TRP A 220 22.11 -7.35 -17.66
N GLU A 221 22.80 -7.20 -18.79
CA GLU A 221 23.40 -5.91 -19.19
C GLU A 221 22.34 -4.83 -19.39
N ASN A 222 21.23 -5.17 -20.06
CA ASN A 222 20.11 -4.25 -20.24
C ASN A 222 19.48 -3.85 -18.90
N LEU A 223 19.45 -4.74 -17.89
CA LEU A 223 18.92 -4.47 -16.57
C LEU A 223 19.80 -3.50 -15.78
N VAL A 224 21.12 -3.65 -15.91
CA VAL A 224 22.08 -2.72 -15.30
C VAL A 224 21.96 -1.34 -15.91
N LEU A 225 21.85 -1.23 -17.24
CA LEU A 225 21.76 0.05 -17.94
C LEU A 225 20.53 0.87 -17.54
N ARG A 226 19.40 0.20 -17.29
CA ARG A 226 18.12 0.85 -16.93
C ARG A 226 17.88 0.96 -15.42
N TYR A 227 18.86 0.58 -14.60
CA TYR A 227 18.75 0.67 -13.15
C TYR A 227 18.74 2.14 -12.72
N GLU A 228 17.66 2.58 -12.07
CA GLU A 228 17.54 3.93 -11.53
C GLU A 228 17.84 3.91 -10.02
N GLU A 229 19.00 4.45 -9.64
CA GLU A 229 19.43 4.46 -8.24
C GLU A 229 18.42 5.18 -7.32
N PRO A 230 18.10 4.60 -6.15
CA PRO A 230 17.29 5.28 -5.13
C PRO A 230 17.86 6.65 -4.75
N ASN A 231 17.02 7.67 -4.75
CA ASN A 231 17.44 9.04 -4.46
C ASN A 231 16.87 9.53 -3.10
N PRO A 232 17.72 9.74 -2.08
CA PRO A 232 17.26 10.11 -0.73
C PRO A 232 16.57 11.48 -0.66
N MET A 233 16.77 12.34 -1.66
CA MET A 233 16.08 13.63 -1.75
C MET A 233 14.60 13.49 -2.15
N THR A 234 14.21 12.34 -2.71
CA THR A 234 12.82 12.09 -3.07
C THR A 234 12.06 11.46 -1.91
N ARG A 235 10.85 11.95 -1.66
CA ARG A 235 10.01 11.52 -0.53
C ARG A 235 9.62 10.03 -0.53
N TRP A 236 9.63 9.38 -1.70
CA TRP A 236 9.25 7.97 -1.84
C TRP A 236 10.42 7.00 -1.71
N ASP A 237 11.65 7.47 -1.96
CA ASP A 237 12.87 6.69 -1.69
C ASP A 237 13.43 6.98 -0.28
N SER A 238 12.84 7.92 0.46
CA SER A 238 13.25 8.30 1.82
C SER A 238 12.32 7.71 2.88
N PRO A 239 12.85 7.15 4.00
CA PRO A 239 14.26 7.03 4.34
C PRO A 239 14.97 5.93 3.52
N LEU A 240 16.18 6.25 3.06
CA LEU A 240 17.05 5.36 2.28
C LEU A 240 18.16 4.81 3.19
N PHE A 241 18.29 3.49 3.19
CA PHE A 241 19.38 2.77 3.83
C PHE A 241 20.22 2.07 2.77
N THR A 242 21.53 2.03 2.94
CA THR A 242 22.44 1.40 1.98
C THR A 242 23.31 0.37 2.69
N LEU A 243 23.40 -0.82 2.11
CA LEU A 243 24.34 -1.86 2.51
C LEU A 243 25.24 -2.19 1.33
N ILE A 244 26.55 -2.07 1.54
CA ILE A 244 27.56 -2.44 0.56
C ILE A 244 27.79 -3.95 0.65
N TRP A 245 28.12 -4.57 -0.47
CA TRP A 245 28.42 -6.00 -0.53
C TRP A 245 29.45 -6.42 0.53
N ASP A 246 30.53 -5.65 0.67
CA ASP A 246 31.65 -5.92 1.58
C ASP A 246 31.37 -5.55 3.04
N ASP A 247 30.20 -5.00 3.38
CA ASP A 247 29.85 -4.67 4.76
C ASP A 247 29.81 -5.95 5.62
N ASP A 248 30.47 -5.89 6.76
CA ASP A 248 30.48 -6.99 7.72
C ASP A 248 29.11 -7.17 8.41
N ALA A 249 29.01 -8.23 9.21
CA ALA A 249 27.78 -8.53 9.95
C ALA A 249 27.43 -7.45 10.99
N ALA A 250 28.43 -6.74 11.54
CA ALA A 250 28.21 -5.71 12.55
C ALA A 250 27.60 -4.45 11.92
N GLN A 251 28.11 -4.03 10.75
CA GLN A 251 27.57 -2.93 9.98
C GLN A 251 26.18 -3.25 9.44
N ALA A 252 25.97 -4.47 8.94
CA ALA A 252 24.64 -4.93 8.55
C ALA A 252 23.63 -4.85 9.71
N ALA A 253 24.02 -5.34 10.90
CA ALA A 253 23.18 -5.27 12.09
C ALA A 253 22.86 -3.83 12.52
N ARG A 254 23.81 -2.88 12.38
CA ARG A 254 23.58 -1.45 12.63
C ARG A 254 22.49 -0.90 11.71
N VAL A 255 22.64 -1.10 10.40
CA VAL A 255 21.63 -0.66 9.42
C VAL A 255 20.27 -1.32 9.68
N PHE A 256 20.23 -2.60 10.05
CA PHE A 256 18.98 -3.27 10.37
C PHE A 256 18.31 -2.71 11.64
N ASN A 257 19.09 -2.22 12.61
CA ASN A 257 18.56 -1.50 13.77
C ASN A 257 17.98 -0.15 13.35
N ASP A 258 18.68 0.61 12.49
CA ASP A 258 18.18 1.89 12.00
C ASP A 258 16.90 1.72 11.18
N VAL A 259 16.83 0.65 10.36
CA VAL A 259 15.62 0.23 9.65
C VAL A 259 14.48 -0.08 10.63
N TRP A 260 14.76 -0.85 11.69
CA TRP A 260 13.78 -1.13 12.75
C TRP A 260 13.26 0.15 13.42
N ASP A 261 14.14 1.08 13.76
CA ASP A 261 13.77 2.32 14.42
C ASP A 261 12.93 3.23 13.51
N ALA A 262 13.24 3.27 12.21
CA ALA A 262 12.45 4.02 11.23
C ALA A 262 11.03 3.47 11.06
N ILE A 263 10.85 2.15 11.21
CA ILE A 263 9.58 1.50 10.90
C ILE A 263 8.71 1.14 12.12
N ALA A 264 9.34 0.84 13.25
CA ALA A 264 8.72 0.33 14.47
C ALA A 264 9.16 1.09 15.73
N GLY A 265 10.11 2.04 15.63
CA GLY A 265 10.60 2.84 16.75
C GLY A 265 9.55 3.79 17.34
N THR A 266 9.74 4.17 18.60
CA THR A 266 8.83 5.03 19.39
C THR A 266 8.72 6.46 18.84
N GLY A 267 9.71 6.91 18.06
CA GLY A 267 9.75 8.24 17.43
C GLY A 267 9.22 8.30 15.99
N ARG A 268 8.50 7.27 15.51
CA ARG A 268 8.07 7.20 14.10
C ARG A 268 7.17 8.38 13.70
N LYS A 269 7.42 8.94 12.51
CA LYS A 269 6.54 9.94 11.92
C LYS A 269 5.22 9.29 11.50
N ALA A 270 4.11 9.76 12.05
CA ALA A 270 2.78 9.29 11.66
C ALA A 270 2.53 9.56 10.16
N VAL A 271 2.27 8.50 9.39
CA VAL A 271 2.03 8.59 7.96
C VAL A 271 0.59 9.04 7.72
N LYS A 272 0.44 10.27 7.22
CA LYS A 272 -0.86 10.83 6.82
C LYS A 272 -1.13 10.50 5.35
N PRO A 273 -2.23 9.80 5.01
CA PRO A 273 -2.60 9.51 3.62
C PRO A 273 -2.80 10.79 2.79
N ASN A 274 -2.60 10.68 1.48
CA ASN A 274 -2.98 11.77 0.57
C ASN A 274 -4.50 11.83 0.48
N GLN A 275 -5.10 12.97 0.83
CA GLN A 275 -6.56 13.15 0.83
C GLN A 275 -7.21 12.91 -0.54
N ALA A 276 -6.47 13.12 -1.64
CA ALA A 276 -6.97 12.89 -2.99
C ALA A 276 -7.09 11.40 -3.38
N THR A 277 -6.42 10.48 -2.67
CA THR A 277 -6.36 9.04 -3.01
C THR A 277 -7.06 8.16 -1.98
N VAL A 278 -7.72 8.75 -0.98
CA VAL A 278 -8.56 8.02 -0.04
C VAL A 278 -9.78 7.51 -0.82
N GLN A 279 -9.89 6.19 -0.96
CA GLN A 279 -11.04 5.56 -1.62
C GLN A 279 -12.27 5.80 -0.76
N ARG A 280 -13.12 6.74 -1.21
CA ARG A 280 -14.37 7.08 -0.53
C ARG A 280 -15.15 5.80 -0.26
N SER A 281 -15.43 5.52 1.01
CA SER A 281 -16.33 4.44 1.40
C SER A 281 -17.62 4.47 0.57
N ARG A 282 -18.05 3.31 0.12
CA ARG A 282 -19.18 3.11 -0.80
C ARG A 282 -20.55 3.34 -0.13
N ASP A 283 -20.54 3.69 1.16
CA ASP A 283 -21.69 3.67 2.06
C ASP A 283 -22.12 5.07 2.54
N ALA A 284 -21.93 6.10 1.72
CA ALA A 284 -22.82 7.26 1.81
C ALA A 284 -24.14 6.84 1.14
N GLY A 285 -25.08 6.30 1.92
CA GLY A 285 -26.45 6.09 1.44
C GLY A 285 -26.90 7.34 0.68
N GLY A 286 -27.54 7.17 -0.48
CA GLY A 286 -27.74 8.22 -1.48
C GLY A 286 -28.38 9.53 -0.99
N ASP A 287 -28.87 9.55 0.25
CA ASP A 287 -29.49 10.68 0.94
C ASP A 287 -28.53 11.49 1.85
N TYR A 288 -27.26 11.11 1.99
CA TYR A 288 -26.31 11.76 2.93
C TYR A 288 -26.23 13.28 2.76
N LEU A 289 -26.11 13.76 1.52
CA LEU A 289 -25.99 15.19 1.24
C LEU A 289 -27.28 15.95 1.57
N TYR A 290 -28.43 15.30 1.37
CA TYR A 290 -29.73 15.88 1.71
C TYR A 290 -29.90 15.97 3.23
N VAL A 291 -29.59 14.89 3.96
CA VAL A 291 -29.64 14.89 5.43
C VAL A 291 -28.67 15.93 5.99
N LEU A 292 -27.43 15.99 5.52
CA LEU A 292 -26.44 16.98 5.95
C LEU A 292 -26.93 18.43 5.75
N ASP A 293 -27.48 18.75 4.58
CA ASP A 293 -27.99 20.10 4.30
C ASP A 293 -29.20 20.44 5.18
N ARG A 294 -30.11 19.47 5.38
CA ARG A 294 -31.29 19.62 6.24
C ARG A 294 -30.91 19.88 7.70
N GLU A 295 -30.03 19.06 8.26
CA GLU A 295 -29.65 19.18 9.68
C GLU A 295 -28.85 20.45 9.94
N THR A 296 -27.91 20.82 9.06
CA THR A 296 -27.14 22.07 9.22
C THR A 296 -28.01 23.32 9.06
N GLN A 297 -29.00 23.31 8.16
CA GLN A 297 -29.96 24.39 8.02
C GLN A 297 -30.84 24.54 9.28
N ASP A 298 -31.21 23.42 9.90
CA ASP A 298 -32.01 23.41 11.12
C ASP A 298 -31.27 24.00 12.33
N VAL A 299 -29.94 23.81 12.41
CA VAL A 299 -29.09 24.49 13.41
C VAL A 299 -29.04 25.99 13.17
N VAL A 300 -28.83 26.43 11.92
CA VAL A 300 -28.81 27.87 11.56
C VAL A 300 -30.12 28.55 11.92
N ARG A 301 -31.26 27.89 11.67
CA ARG A 301 -32.59 28.40 12.01
C ARG A 301 -32.72 28.64 13.52
N ARG A 302 -32.31 27.68 14.35
CA ARG A 302 -32.37 27.82 15.82
C ARG A 302 -31.48 28.93 16.36
N VAL A 303 -30.29 29.11 15.79
CA VAL A 303 -29.41 30.22 16.17
C VAL A 303 -30.07 31.57 15.89
N LEU A 304 -30.78 31.71 14.76
CA LEU A 304 -31.50 32.93 14.43
C LEU A 304 -32.73 33.16 15.30
N GLU A 305 -33.49 32.11 15.61
CA GLU A 305 -34.65 32.17 16.53
C GLU A 305 -34.20 32.63 17.93
N ALA A 306 -33.13 32.03 18.47
CA ALA A 306 -32.57 32.40 19.78
C ALA A 306 -32.04 33.84 19.83
N GLN A 307 -31.51 34.37 18.73
CA GLN A 307 -31.10 35.77 18.63
C GLN A 307 -32.26 36.76 18.46
N GLY A 308 -33.45 36.29 18.05
CA GLY A 308 -34.63 37.10 17.78
C GLY A 308 -35.53 37.35 19.00
N GLU A 309 -35.57 36.43 19.96
CA GLU A 309 -36.51 36.44 21.10
C GLU A 309 -36.08 37.30 22.31
N GLY A 310 -35.09 38.18 22.17
CA GLY A 310 -34.73 39.19 23.19
C GLY A 310 -33.33 39.10 23.80
N GLY A 311 -32.38 38.44 23.13
CA GLY A 311 -31.01 38.26 23.62
C GLY A 311 -30.13 39.53 23.54
N GLU A 312 -29.39 39.77 24.63
CA GLU A 312 -28.19 40.63 24.67
C GLU A 312 -27.18 40.20 23.59
N ASP A 313 -26.24 41.10 23.25
CA ASP A 313 -25.21 40.82 22.25
C ASP A 313 -24.27 39.70 22.73
N GLY A 314 -24.50 38.48 22.23
CA GLY A 314 -23.75 37.28 22.60
C GLY A 314 -24.50 36.35 23.56
N GLY A 315 -24.08 35.08 23.62
CA GLY A 315 -24.73 34.08 24.48
C GLY A 315 -24.55 32.64 24.00
N GLU A 316 -25.07 31.69 24.78
CA GLU A 316 -25.05 30.26 24.46
C GLU A 316 -26.42 29.80 23.92
N VAL A 317 -26.43 29.18 22.74
CA VAL A 317 -27.64 28.60 22.12
C VAL A 317 -27.59 27.09 22.25
N THR A 318 -28.61 26.51 22.89
CA THR A 318 -28.72 25.04 23.02
C THR A 318 -29.47 24.43 21.83
N VAL A 319 -28.87 23.42 21.21
CA VAL A 319 -29.35 22.72 20.01
C VAL A 319 -29.49 21.23 20.33
N PRO A 320 -30.64 20.59 20.02
CA PRO A 320 -30.81 19.16 20.23
C PRO A 320 -29.85 18.32 19.39
N ARG A 321 -29.38 17.19 19.96
CA ARG A 321 -28.52 16.22 19.25
C ARG A 321 -29.23 15.53 18.09
N GLY A 322 -30.55 15.33 18.15
CA GLY A 322 -31.34 14.69 17.08
C GLY A 322 -32.52 15.54 16.60
N ALA A 323 -33.10 15.17 15.45
CA ALA A 323 -34.29 15.84 14.90
C ALA A 323 -35.57 15.62 15.75
N ALA A 324 -35.62 14.59 16.61
CA ALA A 324 -36.78 14.18 17.40
C ALA A 324 -36.91 14.89 18.77
N GLY A 325 -36.62 16.19 18.83
CA GLY A 325 -36.71 17.01 20.05
C GLY A 325 -37.97 17.86 20.17
N ALA A 326 -39.04 17.57 19.41
CA ALA A 326 -40.29 18.33 19.44
C ALA A 326 -41.50 17.41 19.58
N GLY A 327 -41.54 16.64 20.68
CA GLY A 327 -42.74 15.94 21.12
C GLY A 327 -42.50 14.52 21.64
N ALA A 328 -42.17 14.39 22.93
CA ALA A 328 -42.53 13.26 23.79
C ALA A 328 -42.03 13.55 25.21
N GLY A 329 -42.86 13.21 26.21
CA GLY A 329 -42.73 13.66 27.59
C GLY A 329 -41.51 13.12 28.36
N ALA A 330 -41.40 13.68 29.56
CA ALA A 330 -40.48 13.36 30.63
C ALA A 330 -40.02 11.89 30.66
N GLY A 331 -38.78 11.66 30.26
CA GLY A 331 -38.03 10.43 30.47
C GLY A 331 -36.60 10.81 30.84
N ALA A 332 -36.24 10.56 32.10
CA ALA A 332 -34.94 10.88 32.67
C ALA A 332 -33.81 10.12 31.97
N GLY A 333 -33.07 10.83 31.13
CA GLY A 333 -31.75 10.48 30.62
C GLY A 333 -31.04 11.79 30.32
N THR A 334 -29.84 11.98 30.86
CA THR A 334 -29.01 13.18 30.69
C THR A 334 -28.57 13.33 29.23
N ASP A 335 -29.43 13.88 28.36
CA ASP A 335 -29.06 14.28 27.01
C ASP A 335 -28.71 15.78 27.02
N GLU A 336 -27.44 16.08 27.33
CA GLU A 336 -26.93 17.46 27.34
C GLU A 336 -26.96 18.03 25.93
N GLY A 337 -27.88 18.92 25.59
CA GLY A 337 -27.94 19.55 24.27
C GLY A 337 -26.59 20.16 23.81
N LEU A 338 -26.40 20.26 22.51
CA LEU A 338 -25.21 20.86 21.91
C LEU A 338 -25.23 22.38 22.09
N VAL A 339 -24.12 22.98 22.53
CA VAL A 339 -24.06 24.41 22.81
C VAL A 339 -23.28 25.14 21.73
N VAL A 340 -23.94 26.10 21.08
CA VAL A 340 -23.32 27.06 20.16
C VAL A 340 -23.00 28.33 20.94
N ARG A 341 -21.72 28.70 21.00
CA ARG A 341 -21.25 29.91 21.68
C ARG A 341 -21.19 31.06 20.69
N LEU A 342 -22.10 32.01 20.83
CA LEU A 342 -22.13 33.17 19.94
C LEU A 342 -21.08 34.19 20.38
N PRO A 343 -20.40 34.85 19.43
CA PRO A 343 -19.53 35.98 19.74
C PRO A 343 -20.35 37.10 20.37
N GLY A 344 -19.71 38.03 21.09
CA GLY A 344 -20.34 39.21 21.73
C GLY A 344 -20.95 40.24 20.75
N ARG A 345 -21.39 39.79 19.58
CA ARG A 345 -22.06 40.53 18.51
C ARG A 345 -23.08 39.63 17.83
N LYS A 346 -24.15 40.21 17.28
CA LYS A 346 -25.15 39.45 16.52
C LYS A 346 -24.54 38.86 15.24
N VAL A 347 -24.68 37.55 15.07
CA VAL A 347 -24.28 36.85 13.85
C VAL A 347 -25.44 36.91 12.86
N GLY A 348 -25.21 37.54 11.69
CA GLY A 348 -26.24 37.69 10.67
C GLY A 348 -26.48 36.40 9.87
N LEU A 349 -27.68 36.24 9.31
CA LEU A 349 -28.02 35.15 8.38
C LEU A 349 -26.97 34.98 7.25
N PRO A 350 -26.42 36.04 6.61
CA PRO A 350 -25.41 35.87 5.57
C PRO A 350 -24.12 35.20 6.06
N GLN A 351 -23.69 35.49 7.29
CA GLN A 351 -22.48 34.92 7.89
C GLN A 351 -22.70 33.44 8.24
N LEU A 352 -23.83 33.11 8.88
CA LEU A 352 -24.21 31.72 9.16
C LEU A 352 -24.35 30.89 7.88
N GLN A 353 -24.94 31.45 6.83
CA GLN A 353 -25.08 30.78 5.53
C GLN A 353 -23.73 30.59 4.83
N ARG A 354 -22.77 31.52 4.99
CA ARG A 354 -21.40 31.37 4.50
C ARG A 354 -20.67 30.23 5.22
N LEU A 355 -20.73 30.20 6.56
CA LEU A 355 -20.14 29.13 7.38
C LEU A 355 -20.77 27.77 7.07
N ARG A 356 -22.11 27.71 6.94
CA ARG A 356 -22.82 26.50 6.51
C ARG A 356 -22.33 26.01 5.14
N ARG A 357 -22.25 26.88 4.14
CA ARG A 357 -21.77 26.50 2.80
C ARG A 357 -20.31 26.03 2.82
N ALA A 358 -19.46 26.64 3.64
CA ALA A 358 -18.08 26.20 3.83
C ALA A 358 -18.03 24.80 4.47
N PHE A 359 -18.79 24.59 5.55
CA PHE A 359 -18.90 23.30 6.23
C PHE A 359 -19.48 22.19 5.34
N VAL A 360 -20.58 22.46 4.65
CA VAL A 360 -21.17 21.53 3.68
C VAL A 360 -20.18 21.27 2.55
N GLY A 361 -19.44 22.28 2.07
CA GLY A 361 -18.39 22.10 1.07
C GLY A 361 -17.26 21.15 1.51
N LEU A 362 -16.83 21.26 2.78
CA LEU A 362 -15.84 20.37 3.40
C LEU A 362 -16.37 18.93 3.51
N ASN A 363 -17.65 18.78 3.83
CA ASN A 363 -18.29 17.49 4.09
C ASN A 363 -18.99 16.87 2.87
N ARG A 364 -19.15 17.62 1.76
CA ARG A 364 -19.74 17.17 0.49
C ARG A 364 -18.90 16.09 -0.20
N GLY A 365 -17.61 16.03 0.13
CA GLY A 365 -16.67 15.02 -0.36
C GLY A 365 -16.44 13.83 0.57
N GLY A 366 -17.09 13.76 1.74
CA GLY A 366 -16.82 12.72 2.76
C GLY A 366 -15.38 12.74 3.27
N ILE A 367 -14.74 13.91 3.30
CA ILE A 367 -13.32 14.06 3.62
C ILE A 367 -13.12 13.78 5.12
N GLY A 368 -12.34 12.75 5.46
CA GLY A 368 -11.89 12.48 6.84
C GLY A 368 -12.80 11.58 7.69
N LEU A 369 -13.81 10.94 7.11
CA LEU A 369 -14.87 10.27 7.86
C LEU A 369 -14.79 8.74 7.97
N GLU A 370 -13.71 8.14 7.48
CA GLU A 370 -13.56 6.68 7.44
C GLU A 370 -13.15 6.04 8.78
N GLY A 371 -12.83 6.84 9.80
CA GLY A 371 -12.54 6.35 11.15
C GLY A 371 -13.75 6.33 12.09
N VAL A 372 -14.86 6.95 11.68
CA VAL A 372 -16.00 7.23 12.53
C VAL A 372 -17.21 6.73 11.76
N GLY A 373 -17.62 5.48 12.03
CA GLY A 373 -18.69 4.79 11.29
C GLY A 373 -19.94 5.64 11.06
N SER A 374 -20.76 5.27 10.07
CA SER A 374 -22.04 5.91 9.67
C SER A 374 -22.30 7.28 10.32
N PHE A 375 -22.14 8.37 9.57
CA PHE A 375 -22.46 9.71 10.06
C PHE A 375 -23.95 9.76 10.43
N SER A 376 -24.25 9.56 11.71
CA SER A 376 -25.60 9.70 12.24
C SER A 376 -25.99 11.18 12.24
N VAL A 377 -27.28 11.46 12.27
CA VAL A 377 -27.82 12.82 12.42
C VAL A 377 -27.18 13.54 13.62
N GLU A 378 -26.92 12.81 14.70
CA GLU A 378 -26.26 13.31 15.90
C GLU A 378 -24.84 13.80 15.64
N ARG A 379 -24.02 12.98 14.97
CA ARG A 379 -22.64 13.36 14.62
C ARG A 379 -22.57 14.53 13.64
N MET A 380 -23.52 14.62 12.71
CA MET A 380 -23.62 15.76 11.78
C MET A 380 -23.82 17.07 12.53
N ARG A 381 -24.73 17.07 13.51
CA ARG A 381 -25.03 18.25 14.34
C ARG A 381 -23.87 18.59 15.25
N GLU A 382 -23.27 17.60 15.91
CA GLU A 382 -22.06 17.78 16.73
C GLU A 382 -20.92 18.41 15.96
N SER A 383 -20.61 17.86 14.78
CA SER A 383 -19.53 18.36 13.94
C SER A 383 -19.79 19.78 13.44
N PHE A 384 -21.03 20.11 13.09
CA PHE A 384 -21.37 21.46 12.65
C PHE A 384 -21.34 22.49 13.79
N VAL A 385 -21.85 22.13 14.98
CA VAL A 385 -21.79 22.99 16.16
C VAL A 385 -20.34 23.25 16.58
N GLY A 386 -19.49 22.22 16.59
CA GLY A 386 -18.05 22.38 16.84
C GLY A 386 -17.39 23.32 15.82
N TYR A 387 -17.69 23.14 14.54
CA TYR A 387 -17.18 24.02 13.49
C TYR A 387 -17.62 25.49 13.65
N LEU A 388 -18.86 25.73 14.08
CA LEU A 388 -19.35 27.08 14.36
C LEU A 388 -18.58 27.71 15.52
N ASN A 389 -18.41 26.99 16.64
CA ASN A 389 -17.67 27.48 17.80
C ASN A 389 -16.21 27.80 17.44
N ASP A 390 -15.51 26.88 16.76
CA ASP A 390 -14.13 27.11 16.31
C ASP A 390 -14.03 28.33 15.36
N SER A 391 -15.03 28.53 14.50
CA SER A 391 -15.06 29.66 13.56
C SER A 391 -15.33 30.98 14.28
N PHE A 392 -16.16 30.98 15.32
CA PHE A 392 -16.44 32.18 16.12
C PHE A 392 -15.27 32.54 17.02
N ASP A 393 -14.56 31.56 17.58
CA ASP A 393 -13.35 31.77 18.39
C ASP A 393 -12.18 32.34 17.57
N GLN A 394 -12.11 32.07 16.26
CA GLN A 394 -11.10 32.63 15.36
C GLN A 394 -11.43 34.05 14.85
N GLU A 395 -12.69 34.45 14.89
CA GLU A 395 -13.16 35.76 14.44
C GLU A 395 -13.36 36.78 15.58
N GLY A 396 -13.36 36.33 16.84
CA GLY A 396 -13.38 37.16 18.05
C GLY A 396 -11.97 37.48 18.53
#